data_AF-G0WJT8-F1
#
_entry.id   AF-G0WJT8-F1
#
_cell.length_a   1.000
_cell.length_b   1.000
_cell.length_c   1.000
_cell.angle_alpha   90.00
_cell.angle_beta   90.00
_cell.angle_gamma   90.00
#
_symmetry.space_group_name_H-M   'P 1'
#
loop_
_entity.id
_entity.type
_entity.pdbx_description
1 polymer ?
#
loop_
_entity_poly.entity_id
_entity_poly.type
_entity_poly.pdbx_seq_one_letter_code
_entity_poly.pdbx_strand_id
1 'polypeptide(L)'
;MLYHAWLIQQNMNSEWLFPSTSHPDRHITEKQFYKVMARVGDLLGINYLGTHTMRKTGAYRVYTQSNYNIGLVMHLLNHSSEAMTLTYLGLDQASRETMLDQIDFG
;
A
#
# COMPACT_ATOMS: atom_id res chain seq x y z
N MET A 1 -0.92 -22.81 -8.00
CA MET A 1 -0.39 -21.44 -7.94
C MET A 1 0.51 -21.20 -9.15
N LEU A 2 0.08 -20.38 -10.13
CA LEU A 2 0.81 -20.13 -11.39
C LEU A 2 2.23 -19.59 -11.17
N TYR A 3 2.41 -18.74 -10.17
CA TYR A 3 3.71 -18.13 -9.85
C TYR A 3 4.76 -19.15 -9.36
N HIS A 4 4.40 -20.04 -8.44
CA HIS A 4 5.31 -21.10 -7.99
C HIS A 4 5.67 -22.06 -9.13
N ALA A 5 4.72 -22.39 -10.00
CA ALA A 5 4.99 -23.20 -11.18
C ALA A 5 5.99 -22.51 -12.13
N TRP A 6 5.85 -21.19 -12.31
CA TRP A 6 6.81 -20.39 -13.07
C TRP A 6 8.21 -20.40 -12.44
N LEU A 7 8.34 -20.24 -11.12
CA LEU A 7 9.65 -20.33 -10.45
C LEU A 7 10.34 -21.68 -10.69
N ILE A 8 9.59 -22.78 -10.57
CA ILE A 8 10.10 -24.13 -10.83
C ILE A 8 10.55 -24.27 -12.29
N GLN A 9 9.75 -23.79 -13.23
CA GLN A 9 10.10 -23.81 -14.66
C GLN A 9 11.39 -23.04 -14.98
N GLN A 10 11.63 -21.93 -14.26
CA GLN A 10 12.87 -21.14 -14.39
C GLN A 10 14.05 -21.73 -13.60
N ASN A 11 13.90 -22.91 -12.99
CA ASN A 11 14.88 -23.53 -12.11
C ASN A 11 15.33 -22.59 -10.97
N MET A 12 14.41 -21.74 -10.48
CA MET A 12 14.66 -20.83 -9.38
C MET A 12 14.26 -21.49 -8.06
N ASN A 13 15.24 -22.03 -7.35
CA ASN A 13 15.05 -22.57 -6.01
C ASN A 13 15.49 -21.53 -4.97
N SER A 14 14.55 -21.00 -4.19
CA SER A 14 14.78 -19.92 -3.24
C SER A 14 13.88 -20.06 -2.01
N GLU A 15 14.38 -19.65 -0.85
CA GLU A 15 13.58 -19.52 0.37
C GLU A 15 12.66 -18.28 0.35
N TRP A 16 12.97 -17.31 -0.51
CA TRP A 16 12.22 -16.06 -0.60
C TRP A 16 10.97 -16.22 -1.43
N LEU A 17 9.85 -15.66 -0.96
CA LEU A 17 8.59 -15.66 -1.73
C LEU A 17 8.75 -14.94 -3.09
N PHE A 18 9.48 -13.82 -3.10
CA PHE A 18 9.80 -13.05 -4.31
C PHE A 18 11.31 -12.95 -4.47
N PRO A 19 11.97 -13.98 -5.04
CA PRO A 19 13.41 -13.97 -5.25
C PRO A 19 13.81 -13.00 -6.37
N SER A 20 15.03 -12.50 -6.29
CA SER A 20 15.66 -11.78 -7.40
C SER A 20 15.94 -12.76 -8.55
N THR A 21 15.60 -12.36 -9.78
CA THR A 21 15.83 -13.18 -10.97
C THR A 21 17.32 -13.30 -11.33
N SER A 22 18.16 -12.35 -10.91
CA SER A 22 19.61 -12.38 -11.15
C SER A 22 20.40 -13.01 -10.00
N HIS A 23 19.84 -13.00 -8.78
CA HIS A 23 20.48 -13.50 -7.56
C HIS A 23 19.43 -14.25 -6.72
N PRO A 24 19.08 -15.50 -7.08
CA PRO A 24 17.99 -16.24 -6.45
C PRO A 24 18.17 -16.53 -4.96
N ASP A 25 19.40 -16.38 -4.44
CA ASP A 25 19.76 -16.43 -3.02
C ASP A 25 19.18 -15.27 -2.20
N ARG A 26 18.57 -14.26 -2.84
CA ARG A 26 18.09 -13.02 -2.20
C ARG A 26 16.69 -12.68 -2.65
N HIS A 27 15.97 -11.93 -1.82
CA HIS A 27 14.71 -11.31 -2.24
C HIS A 27 14.93 -10.20 -3.28
N ILE A 28 13.85 -9.84 -3.99
CA ILE A 28 13.80 -8.64 -4.81
C ILE A 28 14.15 -7.40 -3.97
N THR A 29 14.99 -6.52 -4.53
CA THR A 29 15.34 -5.28 -3.84
C THR A 29 14.20 -4.27 -3.92
N GLU A 30 14.10 -3.37 -2.94
CA GLU A 30 13.11 -2.28 -2.94
C GLU A 30 13.22 -1.42 -4.21
N LYS A 31 14.44 -1.15 -4.67
CA LYS A 31 14.71 -0.41 -5.91
C LYS A 31 14.13 -1.12 -7.13
N GLN A 32 14.24 -2.46 -7.19
CA GLN A 32 13.69 -3.22 -8.30
C GLN A 32 12.16 -3.25 -8.23
N PHE A 33 11.59 -3.41 -7.03
CA PHE A 33 10.15 -3.29 -6.84
C PHE A 33 9.62 -1.91 -7.26
N TYR A 34 10.30 -0.82 -6.89
CA TYR A 34 9.97 0.53 -7.34
C TYR A 34 9.98 0.66 -8.87
N LYS A 35 10.98 0.11 -9.56
CA LYS A 35 11.03 0.11 -11.03
C LYS A 35 9.84 -0.61 -11.66
N VAL A 36 9.44 -1.74 -11.09
CA VAL A 36 8.23 -2.47 -11.52
C VAL A 36 6.99 -1.60 -11.33
N MET A 37 6.82 -0.98 -10.15
CA MET A 37 5.68 -0.10 -9.87
C MET A 37 5.65 1.13 -10.80
N ALA A 38 6.80 1.76 -11.04
CA ALA A 38 6.89 2.90 -11.96
C ALA A 38 6.47 2.49 -13.39
N ARG A 39 6.94 1.34 -13.88
CA ARG A 39 6.54 0.81 -15.19
C ARG A 39 5.05 0.50 -15.26
N VAL A 40 4.47 -0.04 -14.19
CA VAL A 40 3.01 -0.25 -14.10
C VAL A 40 2.28 1.09 -14.15
N GLY A 41 2.78 2.12 -13.47
CA GLY A 41 2.27 3.48 -13.55
C GLY A 41 2.23 4.01 -14.98
N ASP A 42 3.35 3.91 -15.71
CA ASP A 42 3.44 4.32 -17.12
C ASP A 42 2.42 3.58 -18.00
N LEU A 43 2.28 2.27 -17.83
CA LEU A 43 1.36 1.45 -18.61
C LEU A 43 -0.11 1.78 -18.36
N LEU A 44 -0.44 2.19 -17.14
CA LEU A 44 -1.80 2.53 -16.74
C LEU A 44 -2.10 4.04 -16.87
N GLY A 45 -1.12 4.86 -17.26
CA GLY A 45 -1.26 6.32 -17.26
C GLY A 45 -1.41 6.92 -15.86
N ILE A 46 -0.91 6.24 -14.82
CA ILE A 46 -0.96 6.68 -13.43
C ILE A 46 0.37 7.32 -13.06
N ASN A 47 0.34 8.63 -12.83
CA ASN A 47 1.50 9.37 -12.34
C ASN A 47 1.81 9.03 -10.87
N TYR A 48 3.10 9.00 -10.53
CA TYR A 48 3.59 8.85 -9.15
C TYR A 48 3.13 7.56 -8.43
N LEU A 49 2.99 6.45 -9.16
CA LEU A 49 2.74 5.13 -8.57
C LEU A 49 4.01 4.59 -7.87
N GLY A 50 4.11 4.84 -6.56
CA GLY A 50 5.21 4.41 -5.72
C GLY A 50 4.90 3.15 -4.89
N THR A 51 5.89 2.74 -4.09
CA THR A 51 5.82 1.55 -3.23
C THR A 51 4.74 1.66 -2.14
N HIS A 52 4.46 2.88 -1.66
CA HIS A 52 3.45 3.13 -0.64
C HIS A 52 2.05 3.44 -1.19
N THR A 53 1.90 3.72 -2.49
CA THR A 53 0.63 4.19 -3.06
C THR A 53 -0.49 3.17 -2.81
N MET A 54 -0.25 1.90 -3.13
CA MET A 54 -1.25 0.84 -2.90
C MET A 54 -1.59 0.66 -1.41
N ARG A 55 -0.60 0.79 -0.51
CA ARG A 55 -0.82 0.70 0.93
C ARG A 55 -1.70 1.84 1.43
N LYS A 56 -1.44 3.08 0.99
CA LYS A 56 -2.28 4.26 1.28
C LYS A 56 -3.70 4.07 0.75
N THR A 57 -3.85 3.68 -0.52
CA THR A 57 -5.17 3.45 -1.13
C THR A 57 -5.94 2.36 -0.42
N GLY A 58 -5.30 1.23 -0.08
CA GLY A 58 -5.93 0.14 0.67
C GLY A 58 -6.40 0.59 2.05
N ALA A 59 -5.56 1.30 2.79
CA ALA A 59 -5.90 1.83 4.11
C ALA A 59 -7.05 2.86 4.06
N TYR A 60 -7.04 3.75 3.06
CA TYR A 60 -8.12 4.71 2.85
C TYR A 60 -9.45 4.02 2.53
N ARG A 61 -9.43 2.95 1.72
CA ARG A 61 -10.63 2.14 1.46
C ARG A 61 -11.14 1.47 2.74
N VAL A 62 -10.26 0.92 3.57
CA VAL A 62 -10.67 0.35 4.87
C VAL A 62 -11.25 1.44 5.77
N TYR A 63 -10.63 2.62 5.83
CA TYR A 63 -11.14 3.75 6.60
C TYR A 63 -12.57 4.11 6.21
N THR A 64 -12.81 4.38 4.93
CA THR A 64 -14.15 4.75 4.41
C THR A 64 -15.19 3.64 4.57
N GLN A 65 -14.84 2.38 4.27
CA GLN A 65 -15.78 1.24 4.31
C GLN A 65 -16.07 0.74 5.73
N SER A 66 -15.20 1.03 6.69
CA SER A 66 -15.42 0.73 8.11
C SER A 66 -16.17 1.84 8.84
N ASN A 67 -16.83 2.73 8.12
CA ASN A 67 -17.48 3.92 8.65
C ASN A 67 -16.50 4.79 9.47
N TYR A 68 -15.34 5.07 8.87
CA TYR A 68 -14.30 5.96 9.40
C TYR A 68 -13.64 5.47 10.71
N ASN A 69 -13.52 4.15 10.90
CA ASN A 69 -12.86 3.58 12.07
C ASN A 69 -11.32 3.72 11.98
N ILE A 70 -10.79 4.78 12.60
CA ILE A 70 -9.34 5.07 12.57
C ILE A 70 -8.52 4.05 13.35
N GLY A 71 -9.04 3.51 14.45
CA GLY A 71 -8.35 2.50 15.26
C GLY A 71 -8.10 1.20 14.49
N LEU A 72 -9.09 0.75 13.70
CA LEU A 72 -8.93 -0.39 12.79
C LEU A 72 -7.80 -0.16 11.78
N VAL A 73 -7.76 1.02 11.18
CA VAL A 73 -6.75 1.36 10.17
C VAL A 73 -5.37 1.50 10.80
N MET A 74 -5.27 2.07 12.01
CA MET A 74 -4.04 2.18 12.77
C MET A 74 -3.46 0.79 13.06
N HIS A 75 -4.29 -0.15 13.52
CA HIS A 75 -3.89 -1.54 13.74
C HIS A 75 -3.48 -2.23 12.43
N LEU A 76 -4.24 -2.06 11.35
CA LEU A 76 -3.93 -2.60 10.03
C LEU A 76 -2.57 -2.10 9.49
N LEU A 77 -2.27 -0.81 9.72
CA LEU A 77 -1.04 -0.19 9.29
C LEU A 77 0.12 -0.37 10.29
N ASN A 78 -0.12 -0.95 11.45
CA ASN A 78 0.83 -1.04 12.55
C ASN A 78 1.45 0.32 12.93
N HIS A 79 0.63 1.36 12.98
CA HIS A 79 1.05 2.69 13.40
C HIS A 79 0.91 2.85 14.92
N SER A 80 1.80 3.66 15.51
CA SER A 80 1.83 3.89 16.96
C SER A 80 0.81 4.93 17.44
N SER A 81 0.19 5.67 16.52
CA SER A 81 -0.82 6.68 16.87
C SER A 81 -1.83 6.92 15.74
N GLU A 82 -3.01 7.40 16.14
CA GLU A 82 -4.05 7.84 15.20
C GLU A 82 -3.58 9.04 14.39
N ALA A 83 -2.85 9.97 15.00
CA ALA A 83 -2.31 11.15 14.31
C ALA A 83 -1.37 10.77 13.15
N MET A 84 -0.50 9.77 13.35
CA MET A 84 0.33 9.21 12.29
C MET A 84 -0.53 8.61 11.17
N THR A 85 -1.60 7.92 11.53
CA THR A 85 -2.54 7.31 10.57
C THR A 85 -3.30 8.35 9.76
N LEU A 86 -3.85 9.38 10.39
CA LEU A 86 -4.52 10.50 9.71
C LEU A 86 -3.57 11.20 8.73
N THR A 87 -2.34 11.48 9.17
CA THR A 87 -1.29 12.05 8.31
C THR A 87 -0.97 11.15 7.13
N TYR A 88 -0.84 9.84 7.38
CA TYR A 88 -0.55 8.85 6.34
C TYR A 88 -1.64 8.75 5.28
N LEU A 89 -2.91 8.87 5.70
CA LEU A 89 -4.08 8.89 4.83
C LEU A 89 -4.25 10.24 4.09
N GLY A 90 -3.50 11.28 4.45
CA GLY A 90 -3.67 12.61 3.90
C GLY A 90 -4.98 13.28 4.34
N LEU A 91 -5.54 12.85 5.47
CA LEU A 91 -6.72 13.47 6.09
C LEU A 91 -6.22 14.66 6.90
N ASP A 92 -6.16 15.81 6.25
CA ASP A 92 -5.75 17.08 6.83
C ASP A 92 -6.88 17.77 7.60
N GLN A 93 -6.58 18.96 8.11
CA GLN A 93 -7.53 19.83 8.80
C GLN A 93 -8.77 20.14 7.93
N ALA A 94 -8.59 20.38 6.62
CA ALA A 94 -9.68 20.73 5.71
C ALA A 94 -10.70 19.59 5.54
N SER A 95 -10.22 18.35 5.52
CA SER A 95 -11.08 17.16 5.51
C SER A 95 -11.91 17.04 6.79
N ARG A 96 -11.35 17.41 7.94
CA ARG A 96 -12.05 17.43 9.24
C ARG A 96 -13.08 18.54 9.30
N GLU A 97 -12.76 19.74 8.83
CA GLU A 97 -13.67 20.89 8.78
C GLU A 97 -14.89 20.59 7.92
N THR A 98 -14.69 20.01 6.73
CA THR A 98 -15.79 19.57 5.86
C THR A 98 -16.71 18.54 6.53
N MET A 99 -16.13 17.61 7.30
CA MET A 99 -16.92 16.62 8.04
C MET A 99 -17.71 17.27 9.20
N LEU A 100 -17.12 18.26 9.88
CA LEU A 100 -17.78 18.99 10.97
C LEU A 100 -18.95 19.84 10.45
N ASP A 101 -18.82 20.46 9.28
CA ASP A 101 -19.89 21.26 8.66
C ASP A 101 -21.14 20.44 8.31
N GLN A 102 -21.02 19.11 8.20
CA GLN A 102 -22.13 18.20 7.95
C GLN A 102 -22.79 17.66 9.22
N ILE A 103 -22.26 18.01 10.41
CA ILE A 103 -22.84 17.59 11.67
C ILE A 103 -23.92 18.59 12.09
N ASP A 104 -25.15 18.10 12.15
CA ASP A 104 -26.25 18.80 12.80
C ASP A 104 -26.15 18.59 14.32
N PHE A 105 -25.85 19.66 15.05
CA PHE A 105 -25.71 19.63 16.50
C PHE A 105 -27.06 19.77 17.23
N GLY A 106 -28.16 20.03 16.50
CA GLY A 106 -29.48 20.34 17.07
C GLY A 106 -29.65 21.81 17.45
#